data_AF-Q4R923-F1
#
_entry.id   AF-Q4R923-F1
#
_cell.length_a   1.000
_cell.length_b   1.000
_cell.length_c   1.000
_cell.angle_alpha   90.00
_cell.angle_beta   90.00
_cell.angle_gamma   90.00
#
_symmetry.space_group_name_H-M   'P 1'
#
loop_
_entity.id
_entity.type
_entity.pdbx_description
1 polymer ?
#
loop_
_entity_poly.entity_id
_entity_poly.type
_entity_poly.pdbx_seq_one_letter_code
_entity_poly.pdbx_strand_id
1 'polypeptide(L)'
;MVLELPKRWGKNSEFEGGKSTVNCSTTPVAERFFTSSTSLTLKHAAWYPSEILDPHIVLLTSDNVIRIYSLREPQTPTKVIILSEAEEESLVLNKGRAYTASLGETAVAFDFGPLAAVPKTLFGQKGKDEVVAYPLYILYENGETFLTYISLLHSPGNIGKLLGPLPMHPAAEDNYGYDACAILCLPCVPNILVIATESGMLYHCVVLEGEEEDDQASEKSWDSRIDLIPSLYVFECVELELALKLASGEDDPFDSDFSCPIKLHRDPKCPSRYHCTHEAGVHSVGLTWIHKLHKFLGSDEEDKDSLQELSTEQKCFVEHILCTKPLPCRHPAPIRGFWIVPDILGPTMLCVTSTYECLVRPLLSTVHPASPPLLCTREDVEVAESPLRVLAETPDSFEKKQLEDLNYCREERKSLREMAERLADKYEEAKEKQEDIMNRMKKYFTVFTLSSQFSLIVSET
;
A
#
# COMPACT_ATOMS: atom_id res chain seq x y z
N MET A 1 -12.56 0.59 -19.57
CA MET A 1 -11.84 1.56 -20.43
C MET A 1 -10.90 2.35 -19.56
N VAL A 2 -9.74 2.74 -20.08
CA VAL A 2 -8.81 3.67 -19.43
C VAL A 2 -8.89 5.00 -20.15
N LEU A 3 -9.02 6.09 -19.39
CA LEU A 3 -9.06 7.46 -19.91
C LEU A 3 -7.68 8.11 -19.68
N GLU A 4 -7.05 8.59 -20.75
CA GLU A 4 -5.83 9.39 -20.64
C GLU A 4 -6.22 10.86 -20.44
N LEU A 5 -5.82 11.42 -19.30
CA LEU A 5 -6.05 12.83 -19.02
C LEU A 5 -5.10 13.70 -19.86
N PRO A 6 -5.61 14.78 -20.47
CA PRO A 6 -4.84 15.66 -21.34
C PRO A 6 -3.80 16.44 -20.53
N LYS A 7 -2.73 16.90 -21.21
CA LYS A 7 -1.67 17.70 -20.57
C LYS A 7 -2.19 19.07 -20.16
N ARG A 8 -1.74 19.52 -18.98
CA ARG A 8 -1.96 20.88 -18.47
C ARG A 8 -0.84 21.80 -18.92
N TRP A 9 -1.17 23.00 -19.39
CA TRP A 9 -0.20 24.04 -19.75
C TRP A 9 -0.87 25.42 -19.79
N GLY A 10 -0.08 26.48 -20.05
CA GLY A 10 -0.58 27.86 -20.08
C GLY A 10 -0.55 28.55 -18.71
N LYS A 11 -1.06 29.79 -18.65
CA LYS A 11 -0.90 30.69 -17.50
C LYS A 11 -1.57 30.18 -16.20
N ASN A 12 -2.61 29.36 -16.33
CA ASN A 12 -3.41 28.85 -15.22
C ASN A 12 -3.27 27.32 -15.03
N SER A 13 -2.34 26.67 -15.72
CA SER A 13 -2.21 25.19 -15.71
C SER A 13 -3.52 24.47 -16.07
N GLU A 14 -4.26 25.04 -17.02
CA GLU A 14 -5.52 24.51 -17.54
C GLU A 14 -5.24 23.37 -18.53
N PHE A 15 -6.19 22.44 -18.66
CA PHE A 15 -6.10 21.37 -19.64
C PHE A 15 -6.08 21.95 -21.06
N GLU A 16 -5.12 21.51 -21.86
CA GLU A 16 -4.88 22.02 -23.21
C GLU A 16 -4.78 23.56 -23.32
N GLY A 17 -4.34 24.25 -22.26
CA GLY A 17 -4.21 25.71 -22.27
C GLY A 17 -5.54 26.47 -22.18
N GLY A 18 -6.60 25.82 -21.69
CA GLY A 18 -7.89 26.48 -21.43
C GLY A 18 -8.90 26.40 -22.57
N LYS A 19 -8.78 25.41 -23.46
CA LYS A 19 -9.77 25.20 -24.52
C LYS A 19 -11.13 24.85 -23.94
N SER A 20 -12.19 25.36 -24.56
CA SER A 20 -13.59 25.09 -24.18
C SER A 20 -13.98 23.62 -24.36
N THR A 21 -13.34 22.93 -25.30
CA THR A 21 -13.52 21.50 -25.55
C THR A 21 -12.15 20.83 -25.47
N VAL A 22 -12.06 19.82 -24.61
CA VAL A 22 -10.84 19.03 -24.44
C VAL A 22 -11.13 17.59 -24.85
N ASN A 23 -10.36 17.08 -25.80
CA ASN A 23 -10.51 15.70 -26.26
C ASN A 23 -9.62 14.79 -25.42
N CYS A 24 -10.20 13.73 -24.86
CA CYS A 24 -9.46 12.75 -24.08
C CYS A 24 -9.35 11.45 -24.88
N SER A 25 -8.16 10.83 -24.85
CA SER A 25 -7.96 9.50 -25.43
C SER A 25 -8.56 8.44 -24.51
N THR A 26 -9.20 7.42 -25.09
CA THR A 26 -9.69 6.26 -24.34
C THR A 26 -9.14 4.98 -24.93
N THR A 27 -8.66 4.10 -24.04
CA THR A 27 -8.15 2.78 -24.41
C THR A 27 -9.10 1.72 -23.84
N PRO A 28 -9.83 0.97 -24.67
CA PRO A 28 -10.58 -0.18 -24.20
C PRO A 28 -9.61 -1.29 -23.80
N VAL A 29 -9.78 -1.81 -22.58
CA VAL A 29 -8.98 -2.90 -22.03
C VAL A 29 -9.85 -4.15 -21.94
N ALA A 30 -9.34 -5.27 -22.44
CA ALA A 30 -9.98 -6.58 -22.45
C ALA A 30 -11.41 -6.57 -23.05
N GLU A 31 -11.68 -5.69 -24.01
CA GLU A 31 -13.02 -5.49 -24.58
C GLU A 31 -13.57 -6.77 -25.18
N ARG A 32 -12.79 -7.43 -26.04
CA ARG A 32 -13.21 -8.70 -26.66
C ARG A 32 -13.50 -9.78 -25.63
N PHE A 33 -12.73 -9.80 -24.54
CA PHE A 33 -12.88 -10.76 -23.46
C PHE A 33 -14.20 -10.55 -22.70
N PHE A 34 -14.50 -9.31 -22.30
CA PHE A 34 -15.77 -9.00 -21.62
C PHE A 34 -16.99 -9.10 -22.55
N THR A 35 -16.87 -8.73 -23.83
CA THR A 35 -17.98 -8.85 -24.79
C THR A 35 -18.31 -10.31 -25.12
N SER A 36 -17.29 -11.18 -25.20
CA SER A 36 -17.50 -12.62 -25.47
C SER A 36 -18.01 -13.39 -24.25
N SER A 37 -17.71 -12.92 -23.04
CA SER A 37 -18.06 -13.59 -21.77
C SER A 37 -19.07 -12.75 -20.98
N THR A 38 -20.34 -12.76 -21.39
CA THR A 38 -21.38 -11.87 -20.82
C THR A 38 -21.69 -12.10 -19.35
N SER A 39 -21.39 -13.29 -18.81
CA SER A 39 -21.55 -13.61 -17.39
C SER A 39 -20.35 -13.20 -16.52
N LEU A 40 -19.25 -12.75 -17.12
CA LEU A 40 -18.06 -12.37 -16.40
C LEU A 40 -18.17 -10.92 -15.93
N THR A 41 -17.95 -10.70 -14.64
CA THR A 41 -17.96 -9.37 -14.03
C THR A 41 -16.59 -9.01 -13.51
N LEU A 42 -16.26 -7.72 -13.55
CA LEU A 42 -15.06 -7.18 -12.93
C LEU A 42 -15.35 -6.94 -11.44
N LYS A 43 -14.57 -7.57 -10.56
CA LYS A 43 -14.68 -7.41 -9.11
C LYS A 43 -13.80 -6.26 -8.60
N HIS A 44 -12.52 -6.25 -8.98
CA HIS A 44 -11.54 -5.26 -8.53
C HIS A 44 -10.62 -4.87 -9.69
N ALA A 45 -10.23 -3.60 -9.77
CA ALA A 45 -9.19 -3.13 -10.68
C ALA A 45 -8.24 -2.16 -9.99
N ALA A 46 -6.94 -2.33 -10.20
CA ALA A 46 -5.90 -1.43 -9.69
C ALA A 46 -4.73 -1.33 -10.68
N TRP A 47 -3.92 -0.29 -10.53
CA TRP A 47 -2.69 -0.12 -11.29
C TRP A 47 -1.57 -0.99 -10.72
N TYR A 48 -0.76 -1.58 -11.58
CA TYR A 48 0.51 -2.17 -11.15
C TYR A 48 1.44 -1.04 -10.66
N PRO A 49 2.02 -1.14 -9.46
CA PRO A 49 2.68 -0.02 -8.77
C PRO A 49 4.11 0.24 -9.28
N SER A 50 4.30 0.40 -10.59
CA SER A 50 5.62 0.66 -11.20
C SER A 50 5.68 2.00 -11.91
N GLU A 51 6.73 2.76 -11.64
CA GLU A 51 7.03 4.03 -12.32
C GLU A 51 7.94 3.87 -13.54
N ILE A 52 8.64 2.74 -13.65
CA ILE A 52 9.68 2.50 -14.66
C ILE A 52 9.08 1.84 -15.90
N LEU A 53 8.10 0.96 -15.70
CA LEU A 53 7.43 0.25 -16.76
C LEU A 53 6.31 1.08 -17.37
N ASP A 54 5.88 0.70 -18.57
CA ASP A 54 4.62 1.19 -19.09
C ASP A 54 3.47 0.89 -18.14
N PRO A 55 2.39 1.68 -18.15
CA PRO A 55 1.26 1.42 -17.27
C PRO A 55 0.66 0.04 -17.54
N HIS A 56 0.50 -0.72 -16.47
CA HIS A 56 -0.22 -1.99 -16.48
C HIS A 56 -1.42 -1.90 -15.54
N ILE A 57 -2.54 -2.45 -15.98
CA ILE A 57 -3.75 -2.55 -15.17
C ILE A 57 -3.97 -4.01 -14.77
N VAL A 58 -4.30 -4.20 -13.51
CA VAL A 58 -4.54 -5.50 -12.89
C VAL A 58 -6.02 -5.63 -12.62
N LEU A 59 -6.63 -6.69 -13.11
CA LEU A 59 -8.08 -6.93 -13.04
C LEU A 59 -8.34 -8.26 -12.33
N LEU A 60 -9.17 -8.22 -11.29
CA LEU A 60 -9.78 -9.40 -10.67
C LEU A 60 -11.20 -9.55 -11.19
N THR A 61 -11.53 -10.73 -11.70
CA THR A 61 -12.84 -11.03 -12.29
C THR A 61 -13.57 -12.16 -11.58
N SER A 62 -14.87 -12.29 -11.82
CA SER A 62 -15.75 -13.26 -11.14
C SER A 62 -15.46 -14.74 -11.41
N ASP A 63 -14.54 -15.04 -12.31
CA ASP A 63 -13.99 -16.39 -12.52
C ASP A 63 -12.80 -16.71 -11.59
N ASN A 64 -12.55 -15.88 -10.58
CA ASN A 64 -11.47 -16.04 -9.61
C ASN A 64 -10.07 -16.03 -10.24
N VAL A 65 -9.85 -15.08 -11.15
CA VAL A 65 -8.59 -14.93 -11.89
C VAL A 65 -8.15 -13.48 -11.87
N ILE A 66 -6.86 -13.27 -11.57
CA ILE A 66 -6.21 -11.97 -11.69
C ILE A 66 -5.49 -11.89 -13.05
N ARG A 67 -5.78 -10.86 -13.83
CA ARG A 67 -5.22 -10.64 -15.17
C ARG A 67 -4.52 -9.29 -15.22
N ILE A 68 -3.27 -9.29 -15.68
CA ILE A 68 -2.46 -8.08 -15.85
C ILE A 68 -2.42 -7.75 -17.33
N TYR A 69 -2.84 -6.55 -17.70
CA TYR A 69 -2.82 -6.05 -19.07
C TYR A 69 -1.86 -4.88 -19.19
N SER A 70 -0.98 -4.92 -20.19
CA SER A 70 -0.22 -3.74 -20.62
C SER A 70 -1.12 -2.81 -21.42
N LEU A 71 -1.03 -1.49 -21.21
CA LEU A 71 -1.73 -0.54 -22.08
C LEU A 71 -1.17 -0.52 -23.52
N ARG A 72 0.01 -1.10 -23.78
CA ARG A 72 0.52 -1.30 -25.14
C ARG A 72 -0.27 -2.38 -25.90
N GLU A 73 -0.67 -3.43 -25.20
CA GLU A 73 -1.40 -4.58 -25.76
C GLU A 73 -2.67 -4.84 -24.91
N PRO A 74 -3.66 -3.93 -24.95
CA PRO A 74 -4.72 -3.90 -23.96
C PRO A 74 -5.77 -5.01 -24.12
N GLN A 75 -5.67 -5.84 -25.17
CA GLN A 75 -6.64 -6.91 -25.47
C GLN A 75 -6.15 -8.29 -25.04
N THR A 76 -4.86 -8.44 -24.73
CA THR A 76 -4.23 -9.70 -24.36
C THR A 76 -3.54 -9.53 -23.01
N PRO A 77 -3.83 -10.37 -22.01
CA PRO A 77 -3.18 -10.24 -20.71
C PRO A 77 -1.70 -10.62 -20.81
N THR A 78 -0.84 -9.76 -20.30
CA THR A 78 0.59 -10.02 -20.12
C THR A 78 0.81 -11.17 -19.13
N LYS A 79 -0.04 -11.27 -18.10
CA LYS A 79 0.00 -12.31 -17.07
C LYS A 79 -1.41 -12.69 -16.62
N VAL A 80 -1.54 -13.95 -16.21
CA VAL A 80 -2.78 -14.53 -15.69
C VAL A 80 -2.43 -15.34 -14.45
N ILE A 81 -3.12 -15.08 -13.34
CA ILE A 81 -2.97 -15.78 -12.06
C ILE A 81 -4.32 -16.42 -11.76
N ILE A 82 -4.36 -17.75 -11.77
CA ILE A 82 -5.56 -18.53 -11.44
C ILE A 82 -5.53 -18.76 -9.93
N LEU A 83 -6.62 -18.41 -9.25
CA LEU A 83 -6.69 -18.46 -7.79
C LEU A 83 -7.46 -19.67 -7.26
N SER A 84 -8.22 -20.36 -8.10
CA SER A 84 -8.86 -21.62 -7.72
C SER A 84 -7.88 -22.78 -7.88
N GLU A 85 -7.77 -23.63 -6.86
CA GLU A 85 -7.17 -24.96 -7.01
C GLU A 85 -8.01 -25.73 -8.03
N ALA A 86 -7.49 -25.89 -9.24
CA ALA A 86 -7.89 -27.01 -10.05
C ALA A 86 -7.18 -28.22 -9.43
N GLU A 87 -7.79 -28.85 -8.42
CA GLU A 87 -7.44 -30.24 -8.10
C GLU A 87 -7.46 -31.00 -9.43
N GLU A 88 -6.35 -31.70 -9.72
CA GLU A 88 -6.18 -32.53 -10.91
C GLU A 88 -7.13 -33.74 -10.86
N GLU A 89 -8.45 -33.56 -10.91
CA GLU A 89 -9.39 -34.65 -11.17
C GLU A 89 -10.50 -34.23 -12.14
N SER A 90 -10.28 -34.59 -13.40
CA SER A 90 -11.31 -35.08 -14.33
C SER A 90 -12.63 -34.29 -14.51
N LEU A 91 -12.76 -33.67 -15.69
CA LEU A 91 -13.95 -33.77 -16.55
C LEU A 91 -15.36 -33.61 -15.92
N VAL A 92 -15.73 -32.53 -15.22
CA VAL A 92 -17.16 -32.20 -15.07
C VAL A 92 -17.45 -30.70 -15.02
N LEU A 93 -18.14 -30.23 -16.06
CA LEU A 93 -19.17 -29.16 -16.15
C LEU A 93 -19.18 -27.98 -15.14
N ASN A 94 -19.42 -26.78 -15.67
CA ASN A 94 -19.69 -25.45 -15.07
C ASN A 94 -20.73 -25.34 -13.91
N LYS A 95 -20.95 -26.37 -13.08
CA LYS A 95 -21.86 -26.36 -11.93
C LYS A 95 -21.17 -26.10 -10.58
N GLY A 96 -19.83 -26.05 -10.51
CA GLY A 96 -19.08 -25.79 -9.27
C GLY A 96 -19.06 -24.34 -8.80
N ARG A 97 -19.27 -23.35 -9.68
CA ARG A 97 -19.13 -21.91 -9.36
C ARG A 97 -20.11 -21.40 -8.29
N ALA A 98 -21.30 -21.97 -8.19
CA ALA A 98 -22.30 -21.54 -7.23
C ALA A 98 -21.99 -22.03 -5.80
N TYR A 99 -21.31 -23.18 -5.67
CA TYR A 99 -21.03 -23.78 -4.37
C TYR A 99 -19.84 -23.09 -3.70
N THR A 100 -18.74 -22.87 -4.41
CA THR A 100 -17.54 -22.19 -3.88
C THR A 100 -17.84 -20.73 -3.52
N ALA A 101 -18.67 -20.04 -4.31
CA ALA A 101 -19.17 -18.70 -3.97
C ALA A 101 -20.03 -18.69 -2.71
N SER A 102 -20.79 -19.76 -2.44
CA SER A 102 -21.61 -19.87 -1.23
C SER A 102 -20.77 -20.16 0.03
N LEU A 103 -19.53 -20.61 -0.13
CA LEU A 103 -18.57 -20.84 0.95
C LEU A 103 -17.60 -19.65 1.16
N GLY A 104 -17.75 -18.57 0.38
CA GLY A 104 -16.84 -17.43 0.42
C GLY A 104 -15.44 -17.70 -0.17
N GLU A 105 -15.26 -18.82 -0.89
CA GLU A 105 -14.00 -19.23 -1.52
C GLU A 105 -13.69 -18.45 -2.82
N THR A 106 -14.11 -17.19 -2.89
CA THR A 106 -13.85 -16.33 -4.05
C THR A 106 -13.12 -15.08 -3.63
N ALA A 107 -12.08 -14.73 -4.38
CA ALA A 107 -11.37 -13.48 -4.16
C ALA A 107 -12.31 -12.29 -4.41
N VAL A 108 -12.26 -11.31 -3.51
CA VAL A 108 -13.07 -10.09 -3.52
C VAL A 108 -12.23 -8.86 -3.82
N ALA A 109 -10.99 -8.82 -3.32
CA ALA A 109 -10.11 -7.67 -3.43
C ALA A 109 -8.64 -8.10 -3.42
N PHE A 110 -7.77 -7.21 -3.86
CA PHE A 110 -6.33 -7.39 -3.72
C PHE A 110 -5.67 -6.03 -3.51
N ASP A 111 -4.48 -6.03 -2.93
CA ASP A 111 -3.66 -4.82 -2.84
C ASP A 111 -2.16 -5.15 -2.86
N PHE A 112 -1.36 -4.20 -3.37
CA PHE A 112 0.08 -4.34 -3.46
C PHE A 112 0.78 -3.78 -2.23
N GLY A 113 1.68 -4.55 -1.64
CA GLY A 113 2.63 -4.02 -0.67
C GLY A 113 3.84 -3.36 -1.32
N PRO A 114 4.77 -2.80 -0.52
CA PRO A 114 5.98 -2.16 -1.01
C PRO A 114 6.90 -3.16 -1.72
N LEU A 115 7.74 -2.63 -2.62
CA LEU A 115 8.71 -3.40 -3.37
C LEU A 115 9.69 -4.10 -2.42
N ALA A 116 9.82 -5.43 -2.53
CA ALA A 116 10.66 -6.25 -1.66
C ALA A 116 11.67 -7.07 -2.46
N ALA A 117 12.84 -7.32 -1.87
CA ALA A 117 13.79 -8.32 -2.36
C ALA A 117 13.35 -9.69 -1.82
N VAL A 118 13.09 -10.64 -2.72
CA VAL A 118 12.61 -11.95 -2.34
C VAL A 118 13.40 -13.08 -2.98
N PRO A 119 13.51 -14.25 -2.34
CA PRO A 119 14.24 -15.38 -2.91
C PRO A 119 13.68 -15.82 -4.28
N LYS A 120 14.57 -16.10 -5.24
CA LYS A 120 14.19 -16.69 -6.54
C LYS A 120 13.41 -18.00 -6.45
N THR A 121 13.52 -18.71 -5.34
CA THR A 121 12.80 -19.97 -5.10
C THR A 121 11.28 -19.78 -5.16
N LEU A 122 10.77 -18.63 -4.72
CA LEU A 122 9.35 -18.31 -4.80
C LEU A 122 8.84 -18.28 -6.25
N PHE A 123 9.72 -18.06 -7.23
CA PHE A 123 9.41 -18.09 -8.66
C PHE A 123 9.70 -19.45 -9.32
N GLY A 124 9.92 -20.50 -8.53
CA GLY A 124 10.28 -21.83 -9.01
C GLY A 124 11.69 -21.92 -9.63
N GLN A 125 12.52 -20.90 -9.41
CA GLN A 125 13.89 -20.84 -9.92
C GLN A 125 14.91 -21.31 -8.87
N LYS A 126 15.87 -22.14 -9.28
CA LYS A 126 16.98 -22.58 -8.40
C LYS A 126 18.06 -21.50 -8.37
N GLY A 127 18.44 -21.06 -7.17
CA GLY A 127 19.52 -20.09 -6.95
C GLY A 127 19.47 -19.50 -5.55
N LYS A 128 20.53 -18.78 -5.16
CA LYS A 128 20.57 -17.96 -3.93
C LYS A 128 20.33 -16.47 -4.19
N ASP A 129 20.17 -16.07 -5.46
CA ASP A 129 19.92 -14.67 -5.77
C ASP A 129 18.51 -14.26 -5.37
N GLU A 130 18.37 -12.98 -5.05
CA GLU A 130 17.09 -12.33 -4.81
C GLU A 130 16.56 -11.69 -6.09
N VAL A 131 15.23 -11.59 -6.19
CA VAL A 131 14.51 -10.86 -7.22
C VAL A 131 13.67 -9.79 -6.55
N VAL A 132 13.66 -8.62 -7.15
CA VAL A 132 12.83 -7.51 -6.70
C VAL A 132 11.42 -7.69 -7.26
N ALA A 133 10.44 -7.79 -6.38
CA ALA A 133 9.05 -8.06 -6.71
C ALA A 133 8.08 -7.34 -5.75
N TYR A 134 6.88 -7.05 -6.24
CA TYR A 134 5.81 -6.52 -5.38
C TYR A 134 5.01 -7.68 -4.78
N PRO A 135 4.82 -7.73 -3.45
CA PRO A 135 3.85 -8.61 -2.83
C PRO A 135 2.44 -8.16 -3.24
N LEU A 136 1.63 -9.11 -3.66
CA LEU A 136 0.22 -8.94 -3.97
C LEU A 136 -0.57 -9.77 -2.95
N TYR A 137 -1.23 -9.07 -2.04
CA TYR A 137 -2.15 -9.67 -1.07
C TYR A 137 -3.53 -9.80 -1.72
N ILE A 138 -4.16 -10.96 -1.58
CA ILE A 138 -5.41 -11.32 -2.23
C ILE A 138 -6.38 -11.76 -1.15
N LEU A 139 -7.47 -11.02 -0.98
CA LEU A 139 -8.49 -11.26 0.02
C LEU A 139 -9.65 -12.04 -0.58
N TYR A 140 -10.07 -13.09 0.11
CA TYR A 140 -11.27 -13.87 -0.16
C TYR A 140 -12.42 -13.42 0.73
N GLU A 141 -13.65 -13.69 0.28
CA GLU A 141 -14.89 -13.29 0.98
C GLU A 141 -15.00 -13.92 2.37
N ASN A 142 -14.53 -15.16 2.52
CA ASN A 142 -14.42 -15.88 3.79
C ASN A 142 -13.35 -15.33 4.76
N GLY A 143 -12.68 -14.22 4.43
CA GLY A 143 -11.64 -13.60 5.24
C GLY A 143 -10.23 -14.17 5.00
N GLU A 144 -10.09 -15.27 4.26
CA GLU A 144 -8.77 -15.83 3.95
C GLU A 144 -7.96 -14.86 3.09
N THR A 145 -6.68 -14.72 3.41
CA THR A 145 -5.75 -13.88 2.65
C THR A 145 -4.67 -14.76 2.05
N PHE A 146 -4.38 -14.57 0.77
CA PHE A 146 -3.28 -15.21 0.05
C PHE A 146 -2.25 -14.17 -0.37
N LEU A 147 -1.02 -14.63 -0.65
CA LEU A 147 0.10 -13.79 -1.06
C LEU A 147 0.77 -14.40 -2.29
N THR A 148 1.07 -13.56 -3.28
CA THR A 148 1.98 -13.91 -4.37
C THR A 148 2.91 -12.74 -4.66
N TYR A 149 4.05 -13.01 -5.29
CA TYR A 149 5.02 -11.98 -5.64
C TYR A 149 5.01 -11.75 -7.15
N ILE A 150 4.94 -10.50 -7.58
CA ILE A 150 4.85 -10.14 -9.00
C ILE A 150 6.06 -9.30 -9.39
N SER A 151 6.80 -9.77 -10.39
CA SER A 151 7.90 -9.04 -11.02
C SER A 151 7.71 -8.99 -12.53
N LEU A 152 7.35 -7.83 -13.06
CA LEU A 152 7.24 -7.61 -14.51
C LEU A 152 8.58 -7.25 -15.19
N LEU A 153 9.66 -7.06 -14.42
CA LEU A 153 10.96 -6.58 -14.92
C LEU A 153 11.86 -7.68 -15.51
N HIS A 154 11.74 -8.93 -15.07
CA HIS A 154 12.64 -10.02 -15.46
C HIS A 154 11.96 -11.05 -16.40
N SER A 155 12.71 -11.88 -17.12
CA SER A 155 12.22 -13.02 -17.94
C SER A 155 13.14 -14.24 -17.77
N PRO A 156 12.67 -15.51 -17.67
CA PRO A 156 11.30 -16.02 -17.44
C PRO A 156 11.09 -16.56 -16.00
N GLY A 157 10.03 -16.12 -15.31
CA GLY A 157 9.66 -16.56 -13.95
C GLY A 157 9.14 -15.38 -13.13
N ASN A 158 8.00 -14.82 -13.53
CA ASN A 158 7.60 -13.44 -13.18
C ASN A 158 6.51 -13.36 -12.11
N ILE A 159 5.90 -14.51 -11.80
CA ILE A 159 4.85 -14.64 -10.80
C ILE A 159 5.33 -15.71 -9.84
N GLY A 160 5.36 -15.36 -8.56
CA GLY A 160 5.69 -16.30 -7.50
C GLY A 160 4.56 -17.31 -7.30
N LYS A 161 4.88 -18.41 -6.62
CA LYS A 161 3.88 -19.35 -6.10
C LYS A 161 2.84 -18.59 -5.27
N LEU A 162 1.60 -19.06 -5.31
CA LEU A 162 0.53 -18.57 -4.43
C LEU A 162 0.77 -19.17 -3.03
N LEU A 163 1.01 -18.32 -2.05
CA LEU A 163 1.21 -18.66 -0.65
C LEU A 163 -0.09 -18.39 0.11
N GLY A 164 -0.47 -19.32 0.99
CA GLY A 164 -1.60 -19.15 1.88
C GLY A 164 -2.54 -20.36 1.92
N PRO A 165 -3.67 -20.24 2.64
CA PRO A 165 -4.12 -19.02 3.34
C PRO A 165 -3.12 -18.60 4.43
N LEU A 166 -2.88 -17.28 4.55
CA LEU A 166 -1.97 -16.74 5.56
C LEU A 166 -2.59 -16.95 6.94
N PRO A 167 -1.89 -17.62 7.88
CA PRO A 167 -2.43 -17.85 9.23
C PRO A 167 -2.76 -16.52 9.91
N MET A 168 -3.98 -16.40 10.45
CA MET A 168 -4.42 -15.23 11.22
C MET A 168 -4.35 -15.51 12.72
N HIS A 169 -3.80 -14.57 13.49
CA HIS A 169 -3.63 -14.67 14.93
C HIS A 169 -4.33 -13.51 15.67
N PRO A 170 -4.97 -13.78 16.83
CA PRO A 170 -5.15 -15.10 17.44
C PRO A 170 -6.08 -16.02 16.62
N ALA A 171 -5.75 -17.32 16.55
CA ALA A 171 -6.55 -18.26 15.79
C ALA A 171 -7.95 -18.40 16.41
N ALA A 172 -8.98 -18.26 15.57
CA ALA A 172 -10.38 -18.45 15.96
C ALA A 172 -11.25 -18.69 14.73
N GLU A 173 -12.21 -19.60 14.84
CA GLU A 173 -13.07 -20.02 13.74
C GLU A 173 -14.20 -19.02 13.42
N ASP A 174 -14.50 -18.09 14.35
CA ASP A 174 -15.62 -17.14 14.28
C ASP A 174 -15.21 -15.66 14.41
N ASN A 175 -13.93 -15.36 14.70
CA ASN A 175 -13.51 -13.98 15.00
C ASN A 175 -13.37 -13.05 13.77
N TYR A 176 -13.31 -13.60 12.56
CA TYR A 176 -12.90 -12.85 11.36
C TYR A 176 -13.98 -12.71 10.27
N GLY A 177 -15.18 -13.23 10.53
CA GLY A 177 -16.33 -13.09 9.63
C GLY A 177 -16.21 -13.85 8.30
N TYR A 178 -17.28 -13.83 7.51
CA TYR A 178 -17.36 -14.40 6.15
C TYR A 178 -17.86 -13.37 5.13
N ASP A 179 -17.76 -12.09 5.49
CA ASP A 179 -18.26 -10.93 4.75
C ASP A 179 -17.11 -9.95 4.45
N ALA A 180 -15.89 -10.45 4.26
CA ALA A 180 -14.74 -9.62 3.93
C ALA A 180 -14.94 -9.00 2.53
N CYS A 181 -14.70 -7.69 2.40
CA CYS A 181 -15.03 -6.95 1.18
C CYS A 181 -13.90 -6.08 0.62
N ALA A 182 -12.93 -5.67 1.45
CA ALA A 182 -11.80 -4.86 0.99
C ALA A 182 -10.52 -5.13 1.78
N ILE A 183 -9.38 -4.98 1.10
CA ILE A 183 -8.04 -5.06 1.66
C ILE A 183 -7.23 -3.83 1.27
N LEU A 184 -6.39 -3.35 2.19
CA LEU A 184 -5.44 -2.26 1.96
C LEU A 184 -4.10 -2.59 2.63
N CYS A 185 -3.01 -2.57 1.88
CA CYS A 185 -1.66 -2.62 2.44
C CYS A 185 -1.14 -1.19 2.68
N LEU A 186 -0.78 -0.86 3.91
CA LEU A 186 -0.14 0.42 4.21
C LEU A 186 1.36 0.35 3.88
N PRO A 187 1.98 1.44 3.39
CA PRO A 187 3.38 1.47 2.98
C PRO A 187 4.30 1.65 4.19
N CYS A 188 4.33 0.66 5.07
CA CYS A 188 5.14 0.63 6.30
C CYS A 188 5.89 -0.70 6.41
N VAL A 189 6.93 -0.74 7.23
CA VAL A 189 7.72 -1.96 7.52
C VAL A 189 7.65 -2.26 9.03
N PRO A 190 7.09 -3.40 9.48
CA PRO A 190 6.47 -4.46 8.68
C PRO A 190 5.21 -3.97 7.96
N ASN A 191 4.79 -4.72 6.93
CA ASN A 191 3.56 -4.41 6.21
C ASN A 191 2.38 -4.51 7.17
N ILE A 192 1.47 -3.54 7.09
CA ILE A 192 0.20 -3.57 7.82
C ILE A 192 -0.91 -3.71 6.79
N LEU A 193 -1.70 -4.78 6.93
CA LEU A 193 -2.90 -5.00 6.14
C LEU A 193 -4.11 -4.51 6.92
N VAL A 194 -4.99 -3.79 6.25
CA VAL A 194 -6.31 -3.45 6.74
C VAL A 194 -7.30 -4.31 5.98
N ILE A 195 -8.03 -5.18 6.68
CA ILE A 195 -9.10 -6.01 6.12
C ILE A 195 -10.42 -5.43 6.61
N ALA A 196 -11.34 -5.14 5.70
CA ALA A 196 -12.66 -4.59 6.01
C ALA A 196 -13.77 -5.57 5.66
N THR A 197 -14.78 -5.65 6.53
CA THR A 197 -15.99 -6.44 6.32
C THR A 197 -17.19 -5.58 5.90
N GLU A 198 -18.22 -6.20 5.33
CA GLU A 198 -19.46 -5.52 4.95
C GLU A 198 -20.25 -5.00 6.16
N SER A 199 -20.06 -5.64 7.32
CA SER A 199 -20.64 -5.26 8.61
C SER A 199 -20.01 -4.02 9.26
N GLY A 200 -18.89 -3.51 8.76
CA GLY A 200 -18.23 -2.33 9.32
C GLY A 200 -17.01 -2.63 10.19
N MET A 201 -16.57 -3.88 10.31
CA MET A 201 -15.37 -4.22 11.05
C MET A 201 -14.13 -3.98 10.21
N LEU A 202 -13.10 -3.41 10.83
CA LEU A 202 -11.77 -3.22 10.26
C LEU A 202 -10.76 -3.95 11.13
N TYR A 203 -10.02 -4.87 10.55
CA TYR A 203 -8.93 -5.59 11.19
C TYR A 203 -7.60 -5.01 10.73
N HIS A 204 -6.76 -4.59 11.68
CA HIS A 204 -5.39 -4.14 11.40
C HIS A 204 -4.43 -5.28 11.70
N CYS A 205 -3.91 -5.89 10.64
CA CYS A 205 -3.03 -7.04 10.71
C CYS A 205 -1.58 -6.63 10.46
N VAL A 206 -0.69 -6.93 11.40
CA VAL A 206 0.76 -6.84 11.19
C VAL A 206 1.22 -8.12 10.48
N VAL A 207 1.86 -7.97 9.33
CA VAL A 207 2.41 -9.11 8.57
C VAL A 207 3.81 -9.41 9.09
N LEU A 208 3.99 -10.60 9.66
CA LEU A 208 5.29 -11.10 10.12
C LEU A 208 5.69 -12.33 9.32
N GLU A 209 7.00 -12.51 9.13
CA GLU A 209 7.54 -13.70 8.50
C GLU A 209 7.20 -14.94 9.34
N GLY A 210 6.96 -16.08 8.69
CA GLY A 210 6.72 -17.33 9.40
C GLY A 210 7.94 -17.72 10.22
N GLU A 211 7.73 -18.39 11.35
CA GLU A 211 8.82 -18.99 12.11
C GLU A 211 9.22 -20.34 11.47
N GLU A 212 10.51 -20.67 11.48
CA GLU A 212 10.94 -22.05 11.18
C GLU A 212 10.38 -22.94 12.30
N GLU A 213 9.43 -23.82 12.00
CA GLU A 213 8.94 -24.79 12.99
C GLU A 213 10.14 -25.63 13.48
N ASP A 214 10.44 -25.50 14.78
CA ASP A 214 11.42 -26.35 15.47
C ASP A 214 10.95 -27.81 15.36
N ASP A 215 11.72 -28.62 14.63
CA ASP A 215 11.48 -30.02 14.26
C ASP A 215 10.72 -30.87 15.30
N GLN A 216 9.54 -31.43 14.95
CA GLN A 216 9.14 -32.79 15.42
C GLN A 216 7.91 -33.51 14.83
N ALA A 217 7.30 -33.09 13.70
CA ALA A 217 6.15 -33.85 13.19
C ALA A 217 5.85 -33.76 11.67
N SER A 218 6.76 -34.16 10.78
CA SER A 218 6.33 -34.85 9.55
C SER A 218 7.49 -35.56 8.81
N GLU A 219 7.59 -36.88 8.97
CA GLU A 219 8.42 -37.73 8.10
C GLU A 219 7.81 -37.89 6.69
N LYS A 220 7.44 -36.82 5.98
CA LYS A 220 7.01 -36.91 4.56
C LYS A 220 7.23 -35.63 3.74
N SER A 221 8.47 -35.12 3.64
CA SER A 221 8.88 -34.31 2.48
C SER A 221 10.41 -34.19 2.43
N TRP A 222 11.03 -34.61 1.34
CA TRP A 222 12.47 -34.48 1.10
C TRP A 222 12.83 -33.16 0.38
N ASP A 223 12.02 -32.10 0.50
CA ASP A 223 12.35 -30.76 -0.03
C ASP A 223 12.60 -29.78 1.13
N SER A 224 13.87 -29.66 1.51
CA SER A 224 14.32 -29.02 2.76
C SER A 224 14.39 -27.49 2.71
N ARG A 225 13.33 -26.84 2.22
CA ARG A 225 13.01 -25.41 2.44
C ARG A 225 11.50 -25.27 2.36
N ILE A 226 10.82 -25.47 3.49
CA ILE A 226 9.40 -25.10 3.62
C ILE A 226 9.31 -23.61 3.24
N ASP A 227 8.52 -23.28 2.23
CA ASP A 227 8.24 -21.88 1.87
C ASP A 227 7.70 -21.21 3.14
N LEU A 228 8.49 -20.36 3.83
CA LEU A 228 8.06 -19.67 5.05
C LEU A 228 6.83 -18.81 4.69
N ILE A 229 5.65 -19.27 5.08
CA ILE A 229 4.39 -18.57 4.85
C ILE A 229 4.28 -17.47 5.92
N PRO A 230 4.15 -16.19 5.54
CA PRO A 230 3.94 -15.12 6.50
C PRO A 230 2.61 -15.28 7.25
N SER A 231 2.56 -14.79 8.48
CA SER A 231 1.35 -14.79 9.31
C SER A 231 0.83 -13.38 9.55
N LEU A 232 -0.48 -13.28 9.73
CA LEU A 232 -1.22 -12.05 10.01
C LEU A 232 -1.53 -11.96 11.49
N TYR A 233 -0.91 -11.02 12.20
CA TYR A 233 -1.20 -10.76 13.61
C TYR A 233 -2.17 -9.60 13.73
N VAL A 234 -3.41 -9.89 14.12
CA VAL A 234 -4.45 -8.87 14.32
C VAL A 234 -4.12 -8.07 15.56
N PHE A 235 -3.66 -6.84 15.34
CA PHE A 235 -3.22 -5.94 16.40
C PHE A 235 -4.41 -5.23 17.05
N GLU A 236 -5.37 -4.79 16.24
CA GLU A 236 -6.62 -4.22 16.72
C GLU A 236 -7.78 -4.53 15.76
N CYS A 237 -9.00 -4.43 16.29
CA CYS A 237 -10.26 -4.53 15.54
C CYS A 237 -11.12 -3.31 15.85
N VAL A 238 -11.71 -2.72 14.82
CA VAL A 238 -12.44 -1.46 14.89
C VAL A 238 -13.79 -1.61 14.21
N GLU A 239 -14.87 -1.33 14.94
CA GLU A 239 -16.21 -1.26 14.37
C GLU A 239 -16.52 0.17 13.93
N LEU A 240 -16.90 0.35 12.67
CA LEU A 240 -17.36 1.63 12.14
C LEU A 240 -18.84 1.84 12.46
N GLU A 241 -19.19 3.03 12.94
CA GLU A 241 -20.57 3.47 13.05
C GLU A 241 -21.13 3.84 11.67
N LEU A 242 -21.61 2.84 10.93
CA LEU A 242 -22.09 3.04 9.55
C LEU A 242 -23.33 3.95 9.47
N ALA A 243 -24.21 3.94 10.48
CA ALA A 243 -25.37 4.82 10.53
C ALA A 243 -25.60 5.35 11.95
N LEU A 244 -26.06 6.60 12.06
CA LEU A 244 -26.41 7.19 13.35
C LEU A 244 -27.69 6.54 13.89
N LYS A 245 -27.56 5.76 14.97
CA LYS A 245 -28.69 5.26 15.75
C LYS A 245 -29.19 6.42 16.63
N LEU A 246 -30.36 6.98 16.32
CA LEU A 246 -31.04 7.87 17.27
C LEU A 246 -31.64 7.00 18.39
N ALA A 247 -31.65 7.52 19.62
CA ALA A 247 -32.20 6.86 20.81
C ALA A 247 -33.74 6.74 20.80
N SER A 248 -34.32 6.18 19.73
CA SER A 248 -35.70 5.69 19.71
C SER A 248 -35.71 4.24 20.17
N GLY A 249 -36.66 3.91 21.05
CA GLY A 249 -36.69 2.70 21.89
C GLY A 249 -36.48 1.36 21.18
N GLU A 250 -36.11 0.38 22.01
CA GLU A 250 -35.50 -0.93 21.73
C GLU A 250 -36.25 -1.90 20.80
N ASP A 251 -37.19 -1.46 19.96
CA ASP A 251 -38.01 -2.34 19.10
C ASP A 251 -38.26 -1.74 17.71
N ASP A 252 -37.25 -1.67 16.85
CA ASP A 252 -37.47 -1.46 15.40
C ASP A 252 -37.04 -2.73 14.63
N PRO A 253 -37.97 -3.50 14.01
CA PRO A 253 -37.66 -4.74 13.29
C PRO A 253 -36.94 -4.51 11.95
N PHE A 254 -36.32 -3.34 11.77
CA PHE A 254 -35.49 -2.95 10.63
C PHE A 254 -33.98 -3.15 10.90
N ASP A 255 -33.61 -4.11 11.75
CA ASP A 255 -32.30 -4.79 11.68
C ASP A 255 -32.24 -5.66 10.40
N SER A 256 -32.58 -5.06 9.26
CA SER A 256 -32.26 -5.64 7.96
C SER A 256 -30.75 -5.62 7.84
N ASP A 257 -30.14 -6.78 7.65
CA ASP A 257 -28.74 -7.02 7.28
C ASP A 257 -28.20 -5.89 6.40
N PHE A 258 -27.65 -4.84 7.04
CA PHE A 258 -27.20 -3.66 6.34
C PHE A 258 -25.79 -3.95 5.83
N SER A 259 -25.70 -4.69 4.72
CA SER A 259 -24.45 -4.86 3.98
C SER A 259 -24.08 -3.52 3.33
N CYS A 260 -22.89 -3.03 3.65
CA CYS A 260 -22.43 -1.73 3.20
C CYS A 260 -20.96 -1.83 2.76
N PRO A 261 -20.69 -2.30 1.53
CA PRO A 261 -19.33 -2.62 1.11
C PRO A 261 -18.40 -1.41 1.25
N ILE A 262 -17.32 -1.62 2.00
CA ILE A 262 -16.35 -0.59 2.32
C ILE A 262 -15.33 -0.51 1.19
N LYS A 263 -14.94 0.71 0.83
CA LYS A 263 -13.74 0.95 0.02
C LYS A 263 -12.70 1.66 0.87
N LEU A 264 -11.48 1.16 0.80
CA LEU A 264 -10.34 1.66 1.54
C LEU A 264 -9.47 2.54 0.64
N HIS A 265 -9.01 3.67 1.17
CA HIS A 265 -8.20 4.66 0.44
C HIS A 265 -6.99 5.05 1.28
N ARG A 266 -5.78 4.89 0.73
CA ARG A 266 -4.54 5.34 1.38
C ARG A 266 -4.51 6.86 1.48
N ASP A 267 -4.00 7.39 2.59
CA ASP A 267 -3.66 8.81 2.66
C ASP A 267 -2.28 9.04 2.01
N PRO A 268 -2.16 9.85 0.94
CA PRO A 268 -0.88 10.07 0.25
C PRO A 268 0.15 10.86 1.06
N LYS A 269 -0.25 11.51 2.17
CA LYS A 269 0.61 12.35 3.02
C LYS A 269 0.89 11.75 4.39
N CYS A 270 0.08 10.81 4.85
CA CYS A 270 0.15 10.26 6.19
C CYS A 270 0.09 8.72 6.15
N PRO A 271 1.23 8.02 6.18
CA PRO A 271 1.28 6.56 6.12
C PRO A 271 0.50 5.85 7.25
N SER A 272 0.31 6.53 8.38
CA SER A 272 -0.46 6.06 9.53
C SER A 272 -1.96 6.41 9.45
N ARG A 273 -2.45 6.94 8.33
CA ARG A 273 -3.86 7.27 8.14
C ARG A 273 -4.38 6.70 6.84
N TYR A 274 -5.62 6.23 6.87
CA TYR A 274 -6.37 5.83 5.69
C TYR A 274 -7.84 6.22 5.85
N HIS A 275 -8.59 6.09 4.77
CA HIS A 275 -9.97 6.54 4.71
C HIS A 275 -10.87 5.40 4.21
N CYS A 276 -12.06 5.32 4.77
CA CYS A 276 -13.09 4.36 4.40
C CYS A 276 -14.26 5.12 3.77
N THR A 277 -14.67 4.74 2.57
CA THR A 277 -15.92 5.23 1.97
C THR A 277 -16.90 4.09 1.85
N HIS A 278 -18.14 4.34 2.20
CA HIS A 278 -19.20 3.34 2.19
C HIS A 278 -20.53 4.03 1.83
N GLU A 279 -21.66 3.30 1.81
CA GLU A 279 -22.93 3.87 1.37
C GLU A 279 -23.41 5.04 2.22
N ALA A 280 -23.13 4.98 3.52
CA ALA A 280 -23.65 5.91 4.51
C ALA A 280 -22.68 7.04 4.90
N GLY A 281 -21.46 7.05 4.34
CA GLY A 281 -20.53 8.11 4.66
C GLY A 281 -19.06 7.86 4.35
N VAL A 282 -18.24 8.66 5.02
CA VAL A 282 -16.78 8.63 4.97
C VAL A 282 -16.24 8.63 6.40
N HIS A 283 -15.37 7.68 6.69
CA HIS A 283 -14.59 7.61 7.91
C HIS A 283 -13.10 7.82 7.61
N SER A 284 -12.38 8.47 8.51
CA SER A 284 -10.92 8.49 8.53
C SER A 284 -10.44 7.73 9.75
N VAL A 285 -9.46 6.86 9.55
CA VAL A 285 -8.87 6.05 10.61
C VAL A 285 -7.39 6.36 10.67
N GLY A 286 -6.90 6.72 11.86
CA GLY A 286 -5.47 6.93 12.08
C GLY A 286 -4.92 6.02 13.18
N LEU A 287 -3.83 5.36 12.81
CA LEU A 287 -3.16 4.32 13.58
C LEU A 287 -2.06 4.98 14.42
N THR A 288 -2.40 5.27 15.66
CA THR A 288 -1.54 5.97 16.63
C THR A 288 -0.34 5.12 17.06
N TRP A 289 -0.51 3.79 17.07
CA TRP A 289 0.50 2.83 17.48
C TRP A 289 1.57 2.54 16.41
N ILE A 290 1.35 2.88 15.13
CA ILE A 290 2.32 2.60 14.05
C ILE A 290 3.70 3.19 14.36
N HIS A 291 3.74 4.43 14.84
CA HIS A 291 5.02 5.08 15.15
C HIS A 291 5.75 4.38 16.30
N LYS A 292 5.01 3.91 17.31
CA LYS A 292 5.55 3.15 18.43
C LYS A 292 6.05 1.78 17.98
N LEU A 293 5.32 1.11 17.10
CA LEU A 293 5.74 -0.17 16.54
C LEU A 293 7.06 0.00 15.77
N HIS A 294 7.19 1.02 14.93
CA HIS A 294 8.45 1.31 14.24
C HIS A 294 9.59 1.63 15.21
N LYS A 295 9.32 2.42 16.26
CA LYS A 295 10.31 2.73 17.28
C LYS A 295 10.79 1.47 18.00
N PHE A 296 9.86 0.59 18.39
CA PHE A 296 10.15 -0.67 19.04
C PHE A 296 11.01 -1.59 18.16
N LEU A 297 10.64 -1.76 16.88
CA LEU A 297 11.41 -2.60 15.95
C LEU A 297 12.80 -2.03 15.62
N GLY A 298 13.01 -0.74 15.83
CA GLY A 298 14.31 -0.09 15.71
C GLY A 298 15.11 0.00 17.01
N SER A 299 14.56 -0.45 18.14
CA SER A 299 15.22 -0.44 19.45
C SER A 299 16.01 -1.74 19.68
N ASP A 300 17.09 -1.67 20.46
CA ASP A 300 17.89 -2.85 20.82
C ASP A 300 17.07 -3.77 21.77
N GLU A 301 17.26 -5.09 21.67
CA GLU A 301 16.56 -6.14 22.43
C GLU A 301 16.55 -5.96 23.97
N GLU A 302 17.45 -5.13 24.51
CA GLU A 302 17.52 -4.85 25.94
C GLU A 302 16.61 -3.68 26.39
N ASP A 303 15.96 -2.97 25.46
CA ASP A 303 15.07 -1.84 25.73
C ASP A 303 13.65 -2.30 26.13
N LYS A 304 13.55 -2.78 27.38
CA LYS A 304 12.27 -3.16 28.00
C LYS A 304 11.26 -2.01 28.08
N ASP A 305 11.72 -0.76 28.06
CA ASP A 305 10.85 0.41 28.16
C ASP A 305 10.08 0.61 26.85
N SER A 306 10.68 0.33 25.70
CA SER A 306 10.03 0.41 24.39
C SER A 306 8.93 -0.64 24.19
N LEU A 307 9.12 -1.88 24.68
CA LEU A 307 8.06 -2.89 24.67
C LEU A 307 6.90 -2.49 25.60
N GLN A 308 7.20 -1.95 26.78
CA GLN A 308 6.20 -1.45 27.70
C GLN A 308 5.41 -0.30 27.08
N GLU A 309 6.07 0.62 26.36
CA GLU A 309 5.44 1.72 25.63
C GLU A 309 4.54 1.24 24.48
N LEU A 310 4.94 0.20 23.75
CA LEU A 310 4.10 -0.43 22.72
C LEU A 310 2.88 -1.15 23.33
N SER A 311 3.07 -1.82 24.46
CA SER A 311 2.01 -2.52 25.19
C SER A 311 1.00 -1.58 25.85
N THR A 312 1.34 -0.29 26.03
CA THR A 312 0.34 0.69 26.46
C THR A 312 -0.72 0.85 25.38
N GLU A 313 -1.94 0.40 25.69
CA GLU A 313 -3.09 0.48 24.78
C GLU A 313 -3.30 1.92 24.27
N GLN A 314 -2.88 2.14 23.03
CA GLN A 314 -3.27 3.30 22.25
C GLN A 314 -4.06 2.77 21.06
N LYS A 315 -5.38 2.85 21.21
CA LYS A 315 -6.30 2.53 20.14
C LYS A 315 -6.08 3.50 18.99
N CYS A 316 -6.32 3.04 17.76
CA CYS A 316 -6.54 3.99 16.68
C CYS A 316 -7.67 4.96 17.05
N PHE A 317 -7.69 6.09 16.35
CA PHE A 317 -8.84 6.97 16.40
C PHE A 317 -9.59 6.88 15.08
N VAL A 318 -10.91 6.97 15.17
CA VAL A 318 -11.83 6.95 14.03
C VAL A 318 -12.60 8.25 14.03
N GLU A 319 -12.62 8.92 12.90
CA GLU A 319 -13.40 10.13 12.68
C GLU A 319 -14.46 9.88 11.60
N HIS A 320 -15.74 10.04 11.94
CA HIS A 320 -16.82 10.03 10.96
C HIS A 320 -16.91 11.41 10.30
N ILE A 321 -16.16 11.62 9.22
CA ILE A 321 -15.98 12.95 8.61
C ILE A 321 -17.23 13.41 7.85
N LEU A 322 -17.94 12.47 7.22
CA LEU A 322 -19.15 12.77 6.46
C LEU A 322 -20.19 11.67 6.65
N CYS A 323 -21.35 12.02 7.19
CA CYS A 323 -22.52 11.15 7.23
C CYS A 323 -23.49 11.54 6.12
N THR A 324 -23.79 10.61 5.22
CA THR A 324 -24.79 10.78 4.14
C THR A 324 -26.12 10.08 4.45
N LYS A 325 -26.17 9.28 5.53
CA LYS A 325 -27.38 8.65 6.06
C LYS A 325 -27.58 9.00 7.55
N PRO A 326 -27.97 10.24 7.88
CA PRO A 326 -28.07 10.68 9.27
C PRO A 326 -29.27 10.10 10.03
N LEU A 327 -30.24 9.51 9.31
CA LEU A 327 -31.44 8.91 9.87
C LEU A 327 -31.70 7.55 9.18
N PRO A 328 -32.17 6.51 9.89
CA PRO A 328 -32.48 5.22 9.29
C PRO A 328 -33.49 5.30 8.13
N CYS A 329 -34.48 6.20 8.25
CA CYS A 329 -35.55 6.39 7.27
C CYS A 329 -35.13 7.19 6.03
N ARG A 330 -33.91 7.75 5.99
CA ARG A 330 -33.42 8.48 4.82
C ARG A 330 -32.65 7.56 3.88
N HIS A 331 -32.84 7.79 2.58
CA HIS A 331 -32.02 7.15 1.57
C HIS A 331 -30.59 7.71 1.69
N PRO A 332 -29.56 6.84 1.72
CA PRO A 332 -28.17 7.28 1.70
C PRO A 332 -27.86 8.02 0.39
N ALA A 333 -26.83 8.88 0.44
CA ALA A 333 -26.17 9.38 -0.76
C ALA A 333 -24.76 8.77 -0.86
N PRO A 334 -24.61 7.55 -1.42
CA PRO A 334 -23.33 6.85 -1.47
C PRO A 334 -22.21 7.65 -2.12
N ILE A 335 -20.98 7.47 -1.63
CA ILE A 335 -19.80 8.11 -2.19
C ILE A 335 -19.41 7.46 -3.52
N ARG A 336 -19.33 8.27 -4.57
CA ARG A 336 -18.95 7.85 -5.94
C ARG A 336 -17.51 8.21 -6.29
N GLY A 337 -17.02 9.33 -5.78
CA GLY A 337 -15.64 9.78 -5.92
C GLY A 337 -15.09 10.21 -4.58
N PHE A 338 -13.83 9.89 -4.31
CA PHE A 338 -13.14 10.27 -3.09
C PHE A 338 -11.68 10.56 -3.42
N TRP A 339 -11.13 11.61 -2.83
CA TRP A 339 -9.72 11.94 -2.97
C TRP A 339 -9.25 12.80 -1.80
N ILE A 340 -8.00 12.61 -1.38
CA ILE A 340 -7.32 13.53 -0.46
C ILE A 340 -6.41 14.41 -1.30
N VAL A 341 -6.67 15.72 -1.30
CA VAL A 341 -5.81 16.70 -1.94
C VAL A 341 -4.65 17.03 -1.00
N PRO A 342 -3.41 16.70 -1.41
CA PRO A 342 -2.23 16.99 -0.64
C PRO A 342 -1.69 18.38 -1.05
N ASP A 343 -2.27 19.45 -0.54
CA ASP A 343 -1.89 20.82 -0.96
C ASP A 343 -1.60 21.75 0.23
N ILE A 344 -1.14 22.97 -0.07
CA ILE A 344 -0.75 24.06 0.84
C ILE A 344 -1.83 24.36 1.90
N LEU A 345 -3.10 24.06 1.60
CA LEU A 345 -4.25 24.23 2.50
C LEU A 345 -4.29 23.22 3.66
N GLY A 346 -3.38 22.25 3.69
CA GLY A 346 -3.42 21.12 4.59
C GLY A 346 -4.21 19.94 4.00
N PRO A 347 -4.21 18.77 4.68
CA PRO A 347 -4.89 17.58 4.19
C PRO A 347 -6.39 17.87 4.04
N THR A 348 -6.88 17.89 2.80
CA THR A 348 -8.27 18.23 2.49
C THR A 348 -8.94 17.08 1.75
N MET A 349 -10.06 16.62 2.27
CA MET A 349 -10.90 15.64 1.63
C MET A 349 -11.79 16.29 0.57
N LEU A 350 -11.82 15.71 -0.62
CA LEU A 350 -12.88 15.90 -1.60
C LEU A 350 -13.67 14.61 -1.77
N CYS A 351 -14.99 14.72 -1.81
CA CYS A 351 -15.84 13.61 -2.20
C CYS A 351 -17.00 14.07 -3.10
N VAL A 352 -17.46 13.14 -3.92
CA VAL A 352 -18.61 13.30 -4.80
C VAL A 352 -19.63 12.24 -4.45
N THR A 353 -20.85 12.66 -4.13
CA THR A 353 -21.95 11.75 -3.78
C THR A 353 -22.67 11.22 -5.02
N SER A 354 -23.56 10.25 -4.84
CA SER A 354 -24.46 9.73 -5.88
C SER A 354 -25.43 10.78 -6.42
N THR A 355 -25.67 11.86 -5.68
CA THR A 355 -26.48 13.03 -6.09
C THR A 355 -25.66 14.09 -6.83
N TYR A 356 -24.39 13.79 -7.15
CA TYR A 356 -23.43 14.71 -7.79
C TYR A 356 -23.11 15.96 -6.98
N GLU A 357 -23.29 15.91 -5.66
CA GLU A 357 -22.80 16.96 -4.77
C GLU A 357 -21.30 16.78 -4.56
N CYS A 358 -20.54 17.85 -4.77
CA CYS A 358 -19.10 17.89 -4.50
C CYS A 358 -18.88 18.55 -3.14
N LEU A 359 -18.31 17.81 -2.20
CA LEU A 359 -18.07 18.23 -0.83
C LEU A 359 -16.57 18.33 -0.59
N VAL A 360 -16.16 19.39 0.09
CA VAL A 360 -14.76 19.66 0.45
C VAL A 360 -14.70 19.84 1.96
N ARG A 361 -13.85 19.07 2.64
CA ARG A 361 -13.68 19.13 4.10
C ARG A 361 -12.20 19.09 4.47
N PRO A 362 -11.69 20.06 5.26
CA PRO A 362 -10.36 19.94 5.82
C PRO A 362 -10.34 18.75 6.81
N LEU A 363 -9.26 17.97 6.80
CA LEU A 363 -9.04 16.88 7.73
C LEU A 363 -8.36 17.38 8.99
N LEU A 364 -8.69 16.78 10.13
CA LEU A 364 -8.02 17.09 11.39
C LEU A 364 -6.55 16.62 11.34
N SER A 365 -5.67 17.40 11.97
CA SER A 365 -4.24 17.13 12.01
C SER A 365 -3.83 16.09 13.07
N THR A 366 -4.79 15.38 13.67
CA THR A 366 -4.62 14.58 14.90
C THR A 366 -3.60 13.43 14.77
N VAL A 367 -3.20 13.04 13.56
CA VAL A 367 -2.22 11.96 13.28
C VAL A 367 -0.90 12.46 12.75
N HIS A 368 -0.75 13.77 12.55
CA HIS A 368 0.55 14.26 12.11
C HIS A 368 1.55 14.05 13.26
N PRO A 369 2.73 13.47 12.99
CA PRO A 369 3.82 13.57 13.95
C PRO A 369 3.97 15.05 14.30
N ALA A 370 4.22 15.33 15.59
CA ALA A 370 4.46 16.70 16.04
C ALA A 370 5.41 17.36 15.04
N SER A 371 4.99 18.47 14.45
CA SER A 371 5.87 19.20 13.54
C SER A 371 7.18 19.41 14.28
N PRO A 372 8.35 19.14 13.66
CA PRO A 372 9.61 19.39 14.33
C PRO A 372 9.56 20.81 14.88
N PRO A 373 9.95 21.02 16.15
CA PRO A 373 9.90 22.33 16.77
C PRO A 373 10.51 23.33 15.79
N LEU A 374 9.71 24.32 15.40
CA LEU A 374 10.23 25.39 14.56
C LEU A 374 11.42 25.99 15.31
N LEU A 375 12.45 26.44 14.60
CA LEU A 375 13.65 27.05 15.22
C LEU A 375 13.31 28.18 16.22
N CYS A 376 12.10 28.72 16.17
CA CYS A 376 11.53 29.71 17.08
C CYS A 376 10.84 29.18 18.36
N THR A 377 10.81 27.87 18.62
CA THR A 377 10.32 27.32 19.90
C THR A 377 11.45 27.10 20.92
N ARG A 378 12.67 27.54 20.63
CA ARG A 378 13.67 27.76 21.68
C ARG A 378 13.23 28.98 22.48
N GLU A 379 13.10 28.82 23.79
CA GLU A 379 12.96 29.93 24.73
C GLU A 379 14.25 30.76 24.73
N ASP A 380 14.44 31.58 23.68
CA ASP A 380 15.41 32.65 23.72
C ASP A 380 14.77 33.82 24.48
N VAL A 381 15.39 34.18 25.61
CA VAL A 381 14.94 35.15 26.62
C VAL A 381 14.92 36.60 26.10
N GLU A 382 15.10 36.84 24.81
CA GLU A 382 15.03 38.17 24.22
C GLU A 382 13.74 38.33 23.41
N VAL A 383 12.89 39.24 23.88
CA VAL A 383 11.64 39.64 23.25
C VAL A 383 11.92 40.08 21.81
N ALA A 384 11.82 39.14 20.87
CA ALA A 384 11.92 39.44 19.45
C ALA A 384 10.62 40.14 19.03
N GLU A 385 10.70 41.45 18.85
CA GLU A 385 9.59 42.25 18.35
C GLU A 385 9.16 41.78 16.96
N SER A 386 7.84 41.78 16.76
CA SER A 386 7.19 41.44 15.49
C SER A 386 7.81 42.22 14.32
N PRO A 387 8.10 41.57 13.18
CA PRO A 387 8.58 42.23 11.95
C PRO A 387 7.66 43.38 11.48
N LEU A 388 6.38 43.35 11.86
CA LEU A 388 5.43 44.41 11.54
C LEU A 388 5.64 45.70 12.35
N ARG A 389 6.33 45.64 13.49
CA ARG A 389 6.66 46.82 14.31
C ARG A 389 7.82 47.61 13.71
N VAL A 390 8.77 46.92 13.06
CA VAL A 390 9.93 47.52 12.39
C VAL A 390 9.54 48.32 11.13
N LEU A 391 8.40 47.99 10.50
CA LEU A 391 7.87 48.75 9.35
C LEU A 391 7.46 50.19 9.69
N ALA A 392 7.27 50.52 10.97
CA ALA A 392 6.80 51.83 11.37
C ALA A 392 7.91 52.88 11.53
N GLU A 393 9.18 52.48 11.69
CA GLU A 393 10.18 53.41 12.24
C GLU A 393 11.22 53.95 11.24
N THR A 394 11.68 53.22 10.22
CA THR A 394 12.44 53.81 9.09
C THR A 394 12.65 52.84 7.91
N PRO A 395 12.51 53.28 6.65
CA PRO A 395 12.71 52.44 5.46
C PRO A 395 14.15 51.88 5.32
N ASP A 396 15.17 52.61 5.78
CA ASP A 396 16.58 52.20 5.65
C ASP A 396 16.96 50.97 6.50
N SER A 397 16.20 50.69 7.57
CA SER A 397 16.45 49.55 8.47
C SER A 397 16.09 48.20 7.83
N PHE A 398 15.06 48.22 6.97
CA PHE A 398 14.55 47.02 6.30
C PHE A 398 15.48 46.56 5.18
N GLU A 399 15.97 47.49 4.34
CA GLU A 399 16.93 47.17 3.27
C GLU A 399 18.22 46.58 3.84
N LYS A 400 18.69 47.10 4.99
CA LYS A 400 19.88 46.59 5.66
C LYS A 400 19.68 45.16 6.17
N LYS A 401 18.52 44.86 6.76
CA LYS A 401 18.19 43.51 7.23
C LYS A 401 18.02 42.53 6.08
N GLN A 402 17.37 42.94 4.99
CA GLN A 402 17.30 42.12 3.77
C GLN A 402 18.70 41.81 3.21
N LEU A 403 19.62 42.77 3.23
CA LEU A 403 20.99 42.56 2.76
C LEU A 403 21.78 41.59 3.67
N GLU A 404 21.56 41.63 4.97
CA GLU A 404 22.12 40.69 5.94
C GLU A 404 21.58 39.26 5.71
N ASP A 405 20.27 39.11 5.54
CA ASP A 405 19.63 37.81 5.25
C ASP A 405 20.12 37.23 3.91
N LEU A 406 20.29 38.07 2.89
CA LEU A 406 20.79 37.66 1.57
C LEU A 406 22.25 37.20 1.63
N ASN A 407 23.08 37.85 2.46
CA ASN A 407 24.45 37.43 2.70
C ASN A 407 24.51 36.12 3.50
N TYR A 408 23.63 35.95 4.49
CA TYR A 408 23.52 34.68 5.23
C TYR A 408 23.16 33.52 4.30
N CYS A 409 22.12 33.66 3.46
CA CYS A 409 21.76 32.62 2.49
C CYS A 409 22.87 32.35 1.47
N ARG A 410 23.71 33.35 1.16
CA ARG A 410 24.86 33.19 0.26
C ARG A 410 25.95 32.32 0.88
N GLU A 411 26.26 32.54 2.15
CA GLU A 411 27.23 31.72 2.89
C GLU A 411 26.71 30.30 3.12
N GLU A 412 25.42 30.15 3.44
CA GLU A 412 24.81 28.83 3.58
C GLU A 412 24.85 28.04 2.26
N ARG A 413 24.55 28.69 1.13
CA ARG A 413 24.67 28.09 -0.21
C ARG A 413 26.11 27.69 -0.54
N LYS A 414 27.10 28.44 -0.06
CA LYS A 414 28.52 28.12 -0.23
C LYS A 414 28.91 26.88 0.61
N SER A 415 28.49 26.83 1.87
CA SER A 415 28.68 25.67 2.75
C SER A 415 28.03 24.39 2.19
N LEU A 416 26.79 24.50 1.71
CA LEU A 416 26.08 23.40 1.04
C LEU A 416 26.82 22.89 -0.19
N ARG A 417 27.40 23.80 -0.99
CA ARG A 417 28.19 23.43 -2.16
C ARG A 417 29.48 22.71 -1.78
N GLU A 418 30.21 23.20 -0.79
CA GLU A 418 31.42 22.54 -0.28
C GLU A 418 31.11 21.15 0.30
N MET A 419 29.97 21.00 0.98
CA MET A 419 29.51 19.70 1.47
C MET A 419 29.14 18.74 0.33
N ALA A 420 28.48 19.23 -0.72
CA ALA A 420 28.15 18.45 -1.90
C ALA A 420 29.41 17.99 -2.66
N GLU A 421 30.43 18.84 -2.77
CA GLU A 421 31.72 18.50 -3.37
C GLU A 421 32.42 17.40 -2.55
N ARG A 422 32.47 17.53 -1.21
CA ARG A 422 33.01 16.45 -0.34
C ARG A 422 32.23 15.14 -0.44
N LEU A 423 30.92 15.20 -0.66
CA LEU A 423 30.09 14.02 -0.82
C LEU A 423 30.34 13.33 -2.17
N ALA A 424 30.56 14.12 -3.22
CA ALA A 424 30.93 13.61 -4.55
C ALA A 424 32.29 12.89 -4.50
N ASP A 425 33.30 13.48 -3.84
CA ASP A 425 34.62 12.85 -3.66
C ASP A 425 34.50 11.49 -2.94
N LYS A 426 33.70 11.42 -1.86
CA LYS A 426 33.44 10.17 -1.13
C LYS A 426 32.71 9.13 -1.99
N TYR A 427 31.79 9.57 -2.84
CA TYR A 427 31.08 8.67 -3.74
C TYR A 427 32.02 8.08 -4.79
N GLU A 428 32.94 8.88 -5.32
CA GLU A 428 33.96 8.43 -6.27
C GLU A 428 34.94 7.43 -5.62
N GLU A 429 35.40 7.69 -4.39
CA GLU A 429 36.24 6.75 -3.63
C GLU A 429 35.50 5.43 -3.33
N ALA A 430 34.21 5.50 -2.97
CA ALA A 430 33.39 4.31 -2.73
C ALA A 430 33.21 3.48 -4.01
N LYS A 431 33.03 4.14 -5.16
CA LYS A 431 32.91 3.51 -6.47
C LYS A 431 34.20 2.80 -6.88
N GLU A 432 35.37 3.43 -6.68
CA GLU A 432 36.67 2.78 -6.94
C GLU A 432 36.86 1.53 -6.06
N LYS A 433 36.55 1.61 -4.76
CA LYS A 433 36.60 0.45 -3.86
C LYS A 433 35.67 -0.67 -4.30
N GLN A 434 34.47 -0.33 -4.76
CA GLN A 434 33.52 -1.31 -5.28
C GLN A 434 34.06 -2.00 -6.54
N GLU A 435 34.71 -1.26 -7.44
CA GLU A 435 35.32 -1.80 -8.65
C GLU A 435 36.51 -2.73 -8.34
N ASP A 436 37.34 -2.37 -7.37
CA ASP A 436 38.45 -3.20 -6.86
C ASP A 436 37.95 -4.51 -6.26
N ILE A 437 36.87 -4.46 -5.47
CA ILE A 437 36.23 -5.66 -4.91
C ILE A 437 35.68 -6.54 -6.04
N MET A 438 35.02 -5.95 -7.04
CA MET A 438 34.51 -6.67 -8.21
C MET A 438 35.64 -7.35 -8.99
N ASN A 439 36.77 -6.67 -9.18
CA ASN A 439 37.93 -7.21 -9.88
C ASN A 439 38.60 -8.35 -9.08
N ARG A 440 38.66 -8.24 -7.75
CA ARG A 440 39.09 -9.34 -6.87
C ARG A 440 38.14 -10.54 -6.99
N MET A 441 36.83 -10.33 -6.95
CA MET A 441 35.85 -11.39 -7.14
C MET A 441 35.99 -12.08 -8.50
N LYS A 442 36.14 -11.32 -9.60
CA LYS A 442 36.40 -11.89 -10.93
C LYS A 442 37.66 -12.76 -10.95
N LYS A 443 38.73 -12.33 -10.28
CA LYS A 443 39.98 -13.09 -10.18
C LYS A 443 39.78 -14.39 -9.38
N TYR A 444 39.08 -14.35 -8.25
CA TYR A 444 38.72 -15.55 -7.50
C TYR A 444 37.86 -16.51 -8.33
N PHE A 445 36.85 -15.99 -9.03
CA PHE A 445 36.00 -16.80 -9.91
C PHE A 445 36.81 -17.48 -11.02
N THR A 446 37.77 -16.78 -11.62
CA THR A 446 38.63 -17.33 -12.69
C THR A 446 39.58 -18.40 -12.14
N VAL A 447 40.17 -18.20 -10.95
CA VAL A 447 41.02 -19.19 -10.28
C VAL A 447 40.22 -20.43 -9.87
N PHE A 448 38.98 -20.24 -9.39
CA PHE A 448 38.10 -21.33 -9.00
C PHE A 448 37.60 -22.15 -10.20
N THR A 449 37.32 -21.50 -11.34
CA THR A 449 36.99 -22.23 -12.58
C THR A 449 38.19 -23.00 -13.12
N LEU A 450 39.40 -22.45 -13.04
CA LEU A 450 40.62 -23.15 -13.44
C LEU A 450 40.98 -24.32 -12.49
N SER A 451 40.76 -24.19 -11.17
CA SER A 451 41.00 -25.29 -10.23
C SER A 451 39.95 -26.40 -10.35
N SER A 452 38.70 -26.04 -10.64
CA SER A 452 37.61 -26.99 -10.92
C SER A 452 37.88 -27.80 -12.20
N GLN A 453 38.42 -27.16 -13.25
CA GLN A 453 38.84 -27.87 -14.47
C GLN A 453 40.07 -28.78 -14.25
N PHE A 454 41.03 -28.39 -13.40
CA PHE A 454 42.16 -29.26 -13.05
C PHE A 454 41.75 -30.45 -12.17
N SER A 455 40.75 -30.28 -11.29
CA SER A 455 40.27 -31.36 -10.42
C SER A 455 39.50 -32.43 -11.18
N LEU A 456 38.84 -32.07 -12.29
CA LEU A 456 38.18 -33.01 -13.20
C LEU A 456 39.16 -33.83 -14.05
N ILE A 457 40.34 -33.30 -14.36
CA ILE A 457 41.35 -34.00 -15.18
C ILE A 457 42.15 -35.02 -14.34
N VAL A 458 42.29 -34.82 -13.02
CA VAL A 458 43.04 -35.74 -12.14
C VAL A 458 42.19 -36.93 -11.66
N SER A 459 40.86 -36.87 -11.80
CA SER A 459 39.95 -38.00 -11.50
C SER A 459 39.76 -39.00 -12.65
N GLU A 460 40.34 -38.75 -13.84
CA GLU A 460 40.23 -39.61 -15.04
C GLU A 460 41.55 -40.30 -15.45
N THR A 461 42.59 -40.27 -14.62
CA THR A 461 43.83 -41.05 -14.81
C THR A 461 44.10 -41.93 -13.60
#